data_AF-A0A6G7YNG1-F1
#
_entry.id   AF-A0A6G7YNG1-F1
#
_cell.length_a   1.000
_cell.length_b   1.000
_cell.length_c   1.000
_cell.angle_alpha   90.00
_cell.angle_beta   90.00
_cell.angle_gamma   90.00
#
_symmetry.space_group_name_H-M   'P 1'
#
loop_
_entity.id
_entity.type
_entity.pdbx_description
1 polymer ?
#
loop_
_entity_poly.entity_id
_entity_poly.type
_entity_poly.pdbx_seq_one_letter_code
_entity_poly.pdbx_strand_id
1 'polypeptide(L)'
;MSGPEIDRRVTLQWLAGAIAAGSVPLNGAYAAPPTTGGDWPSVTVPPVTAPGYGTDPTMLEPVVPWPKTLTAAQLDTAAALCDTILPAEGQWPAPSTIGIHHFVNEWVSAPYPDQQADRATLLAGFAWVEREARRQHGRGYAQLGEAQRGAILTAAAAADPKGKAFLDKMKFLTAGAYYTSEPGIEELGYIGNVPLEGDYPGPSAEALAHLDQVLASLNLKRKS
;
A
#
# COMPACT_ATOMS: atom_id res chain seq x y z
N MET A 1 -14.96 -19.23 -4.44
CA MET A 1 -15.58 -18.56 -3.29
C MET A 1 -15.24 -17.09 -3.44
N SER A 2 -16.21 -16.25 -3.77
CA SER A 2 -15.98 -14.81 -3.91
C SER A 2 -15.58 -14.28 -2.53
N GLY A 3 -14.42 -13.63 -2.44
CA GLY A 3 -13.97 -12.95 -1.22
C GLY A 3 -14.90 -11.78 -0.85
N PRO A 4 -14.69 -11.13 0.31
CA PRO A 4 -15.53 -10.02 0.73
C PRO A 4 -15.45 -8.89 -0.30
N GLU A 5 -16.61 -8.52 -0.87
CA GLU A 5 -16.73 -7.37 -1.76
C GLU A 5 -16.64 -6.09 -0.92
N ILE A 6 -15.47 -5.42 -0.94
CA ILE A 6 -15.24 -4.20 -0.17
C ILE A 6 -15.88 -2.99 -0.87
N ASP A 7 -16.63 -2.21 -0.09
CA ASP A 7 -17.19 -0.94 -0.55
C ASP A 7 -16.10 0.00 -1.06
N ARG A 8 -16.34 0.61 -2.22
CA ARG A 8 -15.36 1.48 -2.88
C ARG A 8 -14.94 2.67 -2.02
N ARG A 9 -15.82 3.18 -1.16
CA ARG A 9 -15.52 4.24 -0.19
C ARG A 9 -14.37 3.87 0.73
N VAL A 10 -14.32 2.62 1.19
CA VAL A 10 -13.27 2.12 2.07
C VAL A 10 -11.92 2.15 1.34
N THR A 11 -11.88 1.69 0.09
CA THR A 11 -10.65 1.73 -0.72
C THR A 11 -10.16 3.15 -0.99
N LEU A 12 -11.06 4.14 -1.06
CA LEU A 12 -10.70 5.55 -1.24
C LEU A 12 -10.18 6.20 0.04
N GLN A 13 -10.72 5.82 1.21
CA GLN A 13 -10.19 6.26 2.49
C GLN A 13 -8.74 5.80 2.66
N TRP A 14 -8.44 4.56 2.27
CA TRP A 14 -7.06 4.05 2.26
C TRP A 14 -6.19 4.75 1.22
N LEU A 15 -6.73 5.09 0.04
CA LEU A 15 -5.99 5.88 -0.96
C LEU A 15 -5.64 7.27 -0.44
N ALA A 16 -6.59 7.97 0.17
CA ALA A 16 -6.34 9.26 0.79
C ALA A 16 -5.32 9.15 1.93
N GLY A 17 -5.44 8.12 2.78
CA GLY A 17 -4.49 7.83 3.85
C GLY A 17 -3.08 7.53 3.35
N ALA A 18 -2.94 6.70 2.31
CA ALA A 18 -1.65 6.34 1.71
C ALA A 18 -0.97 7.53 1.02
N ILE A 19 -1.73 8.41 0.35
CA ILE A 19 -1.20 9.66 -0.23
C ILE A 19 -0.68 10.58 0.88
N ALA A 20 -1.42 10.74 1.98
CA ALA A 20 -0.97 11.54 3.13
C ALA A 20 0.27 10.94 3.83
N ALA A 21 0.31 9.60 3.97
CA ALA A 21 1.45 8.85 4.51
C ALA A 21 2.65 8.81 3.57
N GLY A 22 2.50 9.17 2.28
CA GLY A 22 3.58 9.31 1.31
C GLY A 22 4.63 10.37 1.66
N SER A 23 4.38 11.16 2.71
CA SER A 23 5.36 12.07 3.34
C SER A 23 6.35 11.38 4.28
N VAL A 24 6.10 10.12 4.69
CA VAL A 24 7.02 9.31 5.47
C VAL A 24 7.86 8.46 4.51
N PRO A 25 9.19 8.69 4.41
CA PRO A 25 10.04 7.81 3.64
C PRO A 25 10.11 6.45 4.34
N LEU A 26 9.37 5.46 3.85
CA LEU A 26 9.82 4.08 3.96
C LEU A 26 11.15 4.04 3.20
N ASN A 27 12.27 3.96 3.92
CA ASN A 27 13.60 3.95 3.34
C ASN A 27 13.69 2.81 2.29
N GLY A 28 13.69 3.25 1.04
CA GLY A 28 13.46 2.43 -0.15
C GLY A 28 12.96 3.35 -1.24
N ALA A 29 13.78 4.36 -1.56
CA ALA A 29 13.52 5.35 -2.60
C ALA A 29 12.80 4.71 -3.79
N TYR A 30 11.69 5.31 -4.21
CA TYR A 30 10.98 4.98 -5.44
C TYR A 30 11.94 5.18 -6.61
N ALA A 31 12.76 4.17 -6.87
CA ALA A 31 13.68 4.18 -7.99
C ALA A 31 12.82 4.17 -9.25
N ALA A 32 13.09 5.11 -10.16
CA ALA A 32 12.53 5.05 -11.50
C ALA A 32 12.73 3.64 -12.06
N PRO A 33 11.74 3.05 -12.74
CA PRO A 33 11.83 1.68 -13.22
C PRO A 33 13.08 1.52 -14.09
N PRO A 34 14.00 0.61 -13.74
CA PRO A 34 15.24 0.43 -14.47
C PRO A 34 14.96 -0.04 -15.91
N THR A 35 15.70 0.52 -16.86
CA THR A 35 15.46 0.31 -18.30
C THR A 35 16.21 -0.91 -18.88
N THR A 36 17.02 -1.61 -18.09
CA THR A 36 17.83 -2.74 -18.59
C THR A 36 17.91 -3.88 -17.57
N GLY A 37 17.68 -5.11 -18.04
CA GLY A 37 17.79 -6.35 -17.26
C GLY A 37 16.60 -7.28 -17.51
N GLY A 38 16.89 -8.56 -17.78
CA GLY A 38 16.02 -9.74 -17.69
C GLY A 38 14.83 -9.91 -18.65
N ASP A 39 14.23 -11.11 -18.58
CA ASP A 39 13.07 -11.58 -19.36
C ASP A 39 11.73 -10.99 -18.82
N TRP A 40 11.79 -9.75 -18.32
CA TRP A 40 10.62 -9.06 -17.77
C TRP A 40 9.65 -8.66 -18.90
N PRO A 41 8.36 -8.98 -18.80
CA PRO A 41 7.42 -8.71 -19.87
C PRO A 41 7.24 -7.20 -20.10
N SER A 42 7.41 -6.78 -21.35
CA SER A 42 7.00 -5.45 -21.81
C SER A 42 5.49 -5.48 -22.07
N VAL A 43 4.70 -4.86 -21.19
CA VAL A 43 3.25 -4.75 -21.35
C VAL A 43 2.95 -3.34 -21.86
N THR A 44 2.39 -3.23 -23.07
CA THR A 44 1.81 -1.98 -23.55
C THR A 44 0.48 -1.78 -22.84
N VAL A 45 0.47 -0.88 -21.86
CA VAL A 45 -0.72 -0.59 -21.06
C VAL A 45 -1.38 0.68 -21.60
N PRO A 46 -2.63 0.64 -22.10
CA PRO A 46 -3.33 1.85 -22.48
C PRO A 46 -3.53 2.73 -21.24
N PRO A 47 -3.27 4.05 -21.36
CA PRO A 47 -3.43 4.95 -20.23
C PRO A 47 -4.90 5.06 -19.84
N VAL A 48 -5.17 5.19 -18.54
CA VAL A 48 -6.50 5.52 -18.06
C VAL A 48 -6.70 7.03 -18.18
N THR A 49 -7.53 7.45 -19.13
CA THR A 49 -7.88 8.84 -19.34
C THR A 49 -9.25 9.13 -18.70
N ALA A 50 -9.24 9.62 -17.47
CA ALA A 50 -10.42 10.05 -16.73
C ALA A 50 -10.12 11.37 -16.00
N PRO A 51 -11.12 12.23 -15.72
CA PRO A 51 -10.91 13.57 -15.18
C PRO A 51 -10.27 13.61 -13.77
N GLY A 52 -10.14 12.47 -13.08
CA GLY A 52 -9.69 12.42 -11.70
C GLY A 52 -10.69 13.10 -10.75
N TYR A 53 -10.38 13.16 -9.46
CA TYR A 53 -11.18 13.90 -8.47
C TYR A 53 -10.98 15.43 -8.51
N GLY A 54 -9.95 15.93 -9.19
CA GLY A 54 -9.48 17.30 -9.02
C GLY A 54 -8.81 17.52 -7.65
N THR A 55 -8.67 18.77 -7.23
CA THR A 55 -8.00 19.17 -5.99
C THR A 55 -8.91 19.21 -4.76
N ASP A 56 -10.23 19.20 -4.95
CA ASP A 56 -11.22 19.30 -3.88
C ASP A 56 -12.34 18.26 -4.08
N PRO A 57 -12.11 17.00 -3.68
CA PRO A 57 -13.12 15.94 -3.78
C PRO A 57 -14.27 16.16 -2.80
N THR A 58 -15.50 15.95 -3.27
CA THR A 58 -16.68 15.91 -2.39
C THR A 58 -16.64 14.65 -1.50
N MET A 59 -16.17 14.80 -0.26
CA MET A 59 -15.96 13.67 0.67
C MET A 59 -17.26 13.05 1.21
N LEU A 60 -18.39 13.77 1.10
CA LEU A 60 -19.71 13.30 1.55
C LEU A 60 -20.33 12.30 0.57
N GLU A 61 -20.09 12.49 -0.73
CA GLU A 61 -20.58 11.65 -1.83
C GLU A 61 -19.44 11.40 -2.83
N PRO A 62 -18.42 10.60 -2.44
CA PRO A 62 -17.27 10.37 -3.31
C PRO A 62 -17.69 9.53 -4.52
N VAL A 63 -17.83 10.17 -5.68
CA VAL A 63 -18.04 9.49 -6.97
C VAL A 63 -16.70 9.32 -7.66
N VAL A 64 -16.31 8.07 -7.90
CA VAL A 64 -15.03 7.78 -8.59
C VAL A 64 -15.22 7.82 -10.10
N PRO A 65 -14.56 8.74 -10.81
CA PRO A 65 -14.85 8.98 -12.23
C PRO A 65 -14.11 8.03 -13.19
N TRP A 66 -13.44 6.98 -12.69
CA TRP A 66 -12.76 5.96 -13.51
C TRP A 66 -13.23 4.54 -13.17
N PRO A 67 -13.21 3.60 -14.14
CA PRO A 67 -13.56 2.20 -13.90
C PRO A 67 -12.39 1.43 -13.27
N LYS A 68 -12.69 0.33 -12.55
CA LYS A 68 -11.67 -0.65 -12.13
C LYS A 68 -11.18 -1.43 -13.35
N THR A 69 -9.88 -1.70 -13.41
CA THR A 69 -9.22 -2.19 -14.63
C THR A 69 -8.60 -3.58 -14.51
N LEU A 70 -8.37 -4.10 -13.29
CA LEU A 70 -7.89 -5.46 -13.13
C LEU A 70 -8.97 -6.47 -13.51
N THR A 71 -8.56 -7.51 -14.24
CA THR A 71 -9.38 -8.70 -14.45
C THR A 71 -9.51 -9.51 -13.16
N ALA A 72 -10.49 -10.41 -13.07
CA ALA A 72 -10.65 -11.30 -11.91
C ALA A 72 -9.36 -12.09 -11.59
N ALA A 73 -8.70 -12.65 -12.61
CA ALA A 73 -7.46 -13.40 -12.42
C ALA A 73 -6.29 -12.52 -11.91
N GLN A 74 -6.21 -11.27 -12.37
CA GLN A 74 -5.21 -10.32 -11.86
C GLN A 74 -5.53 -9.89 -10.43
N LEU A 75 -6.81 -9.79 -10.08
CA LEU A 75 -7.26 -9.47 -8.73
C LEU A 75 -6.93 -10.61 -7.75
N ASP A 76 -7.13 -11.86 -8.17
CA ASP A 76 -6.71 -13.05 -7.40
C ASP A 76 -5.18 -13.09 -7.21
N THR A 77 -4.44 -12.75 -8.27
CA THR A 77 -2.98 -12.61 -8.21
C THR A 77 -2.57 -11.53 -7.21
N ALA A 78 -3.21 -10.37 -7.25
CA ALA A 78 -2.95 -9.27 -6.32
C ALA A 78 -3.26 -9.66 -4.87
N ALA A 79 -4.36 -10.38 -4.62
CA ALA A 79 -4.69 -10.91 -3.29
C ALA A 79 -3.59 -11.83 -2.76
N ALA A 80 -3.17 -12.81 -3.56
CA ALA A 80 -2.11 -13.73 -3.18
C ALA A 80 -0.75 -13.04 -2.95
N LEU A 81 -0.44 -12.00 -3.73
CA LEU A 81 0.76 -11.19 -3.53
C LEU A 81 0.73 -10.42 -2.22
N CYS A 82 -0.41 -9.77 -1.89
CA CYS A 82 -0.57 -9.04 -0.64
C CYS A 82 -0.35 -9.98 0.56
N ASP A 83 -0.98 -11.16 0.54
CA ASP A 83 -0.84 -12.15 1.63
C ASP A 83 0.56 -12.75 1.72
N THR A 84 1.29 -12.83 0.61
CA THR A 84 2.69 -13.30 0.62
C THR A 84 3.63 -12.23 1.19
N ILE A 85 3.31 -10.96 0.95
CA ILE A 85 4.10 -9.81 1.43
C ILE A 85 3.88 -9.57 2.93
N LEU A 86 2.62 -9.66 3.37
CA LEU A 86 2.22 -9.49 4.76
C LEU A 86 1.30 -10.66 5.13
N PRO A 87 1.85 -11.79 5.61
CA PRO A 87 1.05 -12.93 6.07
C PRO A 87 0.17 -12.56 7.27
N ALA A 88 -0.92 -13.29 7.47
CA ALA A 88 -1.69 -13.18 8.71
C ALA A 88 -0.83 -13.61 9.91
N GLU A 89 -0.96 -12.91 11.03
CA GLU A 89 -0.23 -13.20 12.26
C GLU A 89 -1.16 -13.16 13.49
N GLY A 90 -1.36 -14.32 14.12
CA GLY A 90 -2.19 -14.42 15.32
C GLY A 90 -3.63 -13.97 15.08
N GLN A 91 -4.02 -12.86 15.71
CA GLN A 91 -5.34 -12.26 15.58
C GLN A 91 -5.46 -11.30 14.38
N TRP A 92 -4.33 -10.91 13.78
CA TRP A 92 -4.28 -9.94 12.69
C TRP A 92 -4.55 -10.62 11.35
N PRO A 93 -5.59 -10.16 10.61
CA PRO A 93 -6.05 -10.85 9.40
C PRO A 93 -5.06 -10.68 8.24
N ALA A 94 -5.09 -11.62 7.29
CA ALA A 94 -4.35 -11.44 6.04
C ALA A 94 -4.91 -10.23 5.26
N PRO A 95 -4.09 -9.49 4.50
CA PRO A 95 -4.52 -8.38 3.66
C PRO A 95 -5.69 -8.70 2.73
N SER A 96 -5.73 -9.91 2.17
CA SER A 96 -6.84 -10.35 1.32
C SER A 96 -8.17 -10.46 2.05
N THR A 97 -8.15 -10.79 3.35
CA THR A 97 -9.36 -10.96 4.18
C THR A 97 -10.06 -9.62 4.40
N ILE A 98 -9.30 -8.53 4.48
CA ILE A 98 -9.85 -7.17 4.57
C ILE A 98 -9.90 -6.46 3.21
N GLY A 99 -9.48 -7.12 2.13
CA GLY A 99 -9.63 -6.62 0.76
C GLY A 99 -8.61 -5.58 0.31
N ILE A 100 -7.38 -5.59 0.84
CA ILE A 100 -6.29 -4.69 0.42
C ILE A 100 -5.98 -4.78 -1.10
N HIS A 101 -6.17 -5.94 -1.71
CA HIS A 101 -6.00 -6.11 -3.15
C HIS A 101 -7.01 -5.31 -4.00
N HIS A 102 -8.17 -4.93 -3.45
CA HIS A 102 -9.07 -3.99 -4.11
C HIS A 102 -8.54 -2.56 -4.10
N PHE A 103 -7.77 -2.17 -3.08
CA PHE A 103 -7.02 -0.91 -3.10
C PHE A 103 -5.95 -0.91 -4.19
N VAL A 104 -5.22 -2.01 -4.37
CA VAL A 104 -4.28 -2.15 -5.49
C VAL A 104 -4.98 -1.98 -6.84
N ASN A 105 -6.19 -2.56 -7.00
CA ASN A 105 -7.01 -2.36 -8.21
C ASN A 105 -7.41 -0.89 -8.40
N GLU A 106 -7.77 -0.19 -7.33
CA GLU A 106 -8.09 1.24 -7.39
C GLU A 106 -6.86 2.06 -7.79
N TRP A 107 -5.69 1.79 -7.18
CA TRP A 107 -4.42 2.46 -7.48
C TRP A 107 -4.04 2.34 -8.95
N VAL A 108 -4.02 1.12 -9.51
CA VAL A 108 -3.67 0.91 -10.92
C VAL A 108 -4.70 1.49 -11.87
N SER A 109 -5.93 1.70 -11.41
CA SER A 109 -7.02 2.23 -12.23
C SER A 109 -7.09 3.76 -12.22
N ALA A 110 -6.41 4.42 -11.30
CA ALA A 110 -6.49 5.87 -11.17
C ALA A 110 -5.74 6.59 -12.31
N PRO A 111 -6.29 7.68 -12.86
CA PRO A 111 -5.78 8.35 -14.07
C PRO A 111 -4.56 9.26 -13.82
N TYR A 112 -4.07 9.32 -12.59
CA TYR A 112 -3.03 10.25 -12.18
C TYR A 112 -1.63 9.79 -12.67
N PRO A 113 -0.71 10.73 -12.98
CA PRO A 113 0.59 10.39 -13.57
C PRO A 113 1.41 9.34 -12.81
N ASP A 114 1.51 9.46 -11.48
CA ASP A 114 2.28 8.53 -10.65
C ASP A 114 1.65 7.13 -10.66
N GLN A 115 0.32 7.06 -10.56
CA GLN A 115 -0.44 5.81 -10.64
C GLN A 115 -0.33 5.17 -12.03
N GLN A 116 -0.28 5.95 -13.10
CA GLN A 116 -0.05 5.44 -14.46
C GLN A 116 1.37 4.91 -14.66
N ALA A 117 2.38 5.54 -14.04
CA ALA A 117 3.75 5.02 -14.03
C ALA A 117 3.86 3.70 -13.25
N ASP A 118 3.22 3.63 -12.08
CA ASP A 118 3.17 2.41 -11.26
C ASP A 118 2.38 1.28 -11.94
N ARG A 119 1.27 1.61 -12.62
CA ARG A 119 0.40 0.67 -13.34
C ARG A 119 1.18 -0.20 -14.31
N ALA A 120 2.09 0.38 -15.11
CA ALA A 120 2.90 -0.38 -16.06
C ALA A 120 3.79 -1.41 -15.35
N THR A 121 4.45 -0.99 -14.27
CA THR A 121 5.31 -1.86 -13.45
C THR A 121 4.52 -3.01 -12.80
N LEU A 122 3.36 -2.70 -12.23
CA LEU A 122 2.50 -3.66 -11.53
C LEU A 122 1.91 -4.69 -12.48
N LEU A 123 1.36 -4.27 -13.63
CA LEU A 123 0.78 -5.20 -14.60
C LEU A 123 1.84 -6.11 -15.24
N ALA A 124 3.05 -5.59 -15.50
CA ALA A 124 4.17 -6.41 -15.94
C ALA A 124 4.57 -7.45 -14.88
N GLY A 125 4.62 -7.05 -13.61
CA GLY A 125 4.91 -7.98 -12.51
C GLY A 125 3.85 -9.06 -12.32
N PHE A 126 2.56 -8.72 -12.40
CA PHE A 126 1.48 -9.72 -12.36
C PHE A 126 1.62 -10.74 -13.50
N ALA A 127 1.91 -10.28 -14.72
CA ALA A 127 2.14 -11.16 -15.85
C ALA A 127 3.38 -12.05 -15.66
N TRP A 128 4.45 -11.51 -15.05
CA TRP A 128 5.67 -12.26 -14.78
C TRP A 128 5.43 -13.37 -13.74
N VAL A 129 4.82 -13.06 -12.59
CA VAL A 129 4.60 -14.06 -11.53
C VAL A 129 3.63 -15.15 -11.97
N GLU A 130 2.60 -14.80 -12.75
CA GLU A 130 1.68 -15.78 -13.33
C GLU A 130 2.38 -16.71 -14.33
N ARG A 131 3.23 -16.16 -15.19
CA ARG A 131 4.03 -16.96 -16.13
C ARG A 131 4.99 -17.88 -15.38
N GLU A 132 5.64 -17.38 -14.35
CA GLU A 132 6.61 -18.15 -13.57
C GLU A 132 5.94 -19.28 -12.78
N ALA A 133 4.80 -19.00 -12.15
CA ALA A 133 3.98 -19.99 -11.47
C ALA A 133 3.56 -21.13 -12.41
N ARG A 134 3.08 -20.79 -13.62
CA ARG A 134 2.70 -21.79 -14.63
C ARG A 134 3.91 -22.57 -15.14
N ARG A 135 5.04 -21.91 -15.34
CA ARG A 135 6.29 -22.53 -15.81
C ARG A 135 6.84 -23.55 -14.80
N GLN A 136 6.90 -23.18 -13.52
CA GLN A 136 7.50 -24.04 -12.48
C GLN A 136 6.54 -25.07 -11.91
N HIS A 137 5.23 -24.79 -11.88
CA HIS A 137 4.26 -25.58 -11.11
C HIS A 137 2.98 -25.93 -11.87
N GLY A 138 2.82 -25.46 -13.12
CA GLY A 138 1.63 -25.74 -13.94
C GLY A 138 0.32 -25.12 -13.43
N ARG A 139 0.38 -24.18 -12.48
CA ARG A 139 -0.78 -23.54 -11.84
C ARG A 139 -0.59 -22.02 -11.78
N GLY A 140 -1.68 -21.27 -11.62
CA GLY A 140 -1.61 -19.82 -11.41
C GLY A 140 -1.00 -19.46 -10.06
N TYR A 141 -0.45 -18.26 -9.92
CA TYR A 141 0.26 -17.82 -8.72
C TYR A 141 -0.64 -17.88 -7.47
N ALA A 142 -1.89 -17.44 -7.62
CA ALA A 142 -2.89 -17.49 -6.55
C ALA A 142 -3.26 -18.92 -6.12
N GLN A 143 -2.90 -19.95 -6.90
CA GLN A 143 -3.18 -21.35 -6.57
C GLN A 143 -1.99 -22.07 -5.92
N LEU A 144 -0.85 -21.40 -5.81
CA LEU A 144 0.35 -21.95 -5.20
C LEU A 144 0.30 -21.89 -3.67
N GLY A 145 1.07 -22.77 -3.03
CA GLY A 145 1.31 -22.69 -1.58
C GLY A 145 2.32 -21.59 -1.22
N GLU A 146 2.35 -21.22 0.06
CA GLU A 146 3.16 -20.12 0.59
C GLU A 146 4.65 -20.21 0.19
N ALA A 147 5.28 -21.38 0.39
CA ALA A 147 6.69 -21.58 0.05
C ALA A 147 6.98 -21.38 -1.46
N GLN A 148 6.06 -21.81 -2.32
CA GLN A 148 6.19 -21.63 -3.78
C GLN A 148 6.04 -20.16 -4.18
N ARG A 149 5.03 -19.47 -3.59
CA ARG A 149 4.82 -18.04 -3.80
C ARG A 149 6.03 -17.21 -3.36
N GLY A 150 6.57 -17.52 -2.18
CA GLY A 150 7.77 -16.89 -1.64
C GLY A 150 8.99 -17.09 -2.55
N ALA A 151 9.23 -18.33 -3.01
CA ALA A 151 10.35 -18.63 -3.91
C ALA A 151 10.27 -17.83 -5.23
N ILE A 152 9.08 -17.71 -5.82
CA ILE A 152 8.87 -16.91 -7.04
C ILE A 152 9.17 -15.42 -6.80
N LEU A 153 8.75 -14.86 -5.67
CA LEU A 153 9.05 -13.46 -5.34
C LEU A 153 10.54 -13.22 -5.05
N THR A 154 11.19 -14.14 -4.35
CA THR A 154 12.64 -14.09 -4.15
C THR A 154 13.38 -14.12 -5.48
N ALA A 155 12.97 -14.98 -6.41
CA ALA A 155 13.55 -15.05 -7.74
C ALA A 155 13.33 -13.75 -8.54
N ALA A 156 12.13 -13.16 -8.47
CA ALA A 156 11.83 -11.88 -9.13
C ALA A 156 12.76 -10.77 -8.65
N ALA A 157 12.97 -10.66 -7.33
CA ALA A 157 13.78 -9.61 -6.74
C ALA A 157 15.30 -9.77 -6.99
N ALA A 158 15.78 -11.01 -7.08
CA ALA A 158 17.21 -11.31 -7.22
C ALA A 158 17.71 -11.23 -8.68
N ALA A 159 16.85 -11.52 -9.66
CA ALA A 159 17.27 -11.68 -11.05
C ALA A 159 17.21 -10.39 -11.88
N ASP A 160 16.34 -9.44 -11.51
CA ASP A 160 15.96 -8.34 -12.39
C ASP A 160 15.69 -7.04 -11.62
N PRO A 161 16.35 -5.91 -11.97
CA PRO A 161 16.06 -4.61 -11.40
C PRO A 161 14.56 -4.20 -11.51
N LYS A 162 13.86 -4.60 -12.57
CA LYS A 162 12.41 -4.36 -12.74
C LYS A 162 11.59 -5.22 -11.78
N GLY A 163 12.04 -6.45 -11.52
CA GLY A 163 11.43 -7.34 -10.52
C GLY A 163 11.57 -6.79 -9.11
N LYS A 164 12.73 -6.21 -8.79
CA LYS A 164 12.91 -5.47 -7.52
C LYS A 164 11.95 -4.28 -7.43
N ALA A 165 11.86 -3.44 -8.47
CA ALA A 165 10.96 -2.28 -8.48
C ALA A 165 9.49 -2.67 -8.32
N PHE A 166 9.06 -3.75 -8.98
CA PHE A 166 7.73 -4.34 -8.81
C PHE A 166 7.47 -4.77 -7.36
N LEU A 167 8.40 -5.51 -6.75
CA LEU A 167 8.23 -6.00 -5.39
C LEU A 167 8.24 -4.86 -4.37
N ASP A 168 9.13 -3.88 -4.54
CA ASP A 168 9.18 -2.69 -3.68
C ASP A 168 7.85 -1.92 -3.75
N LYS A 169 7.28 -1.73 -4.95
CA LYS A 169 5.98 -1.07 -5.13
C LYS A 169 4.83 -1.88 -4.52
N MET A 170 4.79 -3.19 -4.72
CA MET A 170 3.76 -4.04 -4.11
C MET A 170 3.85 -4.01 -2.57
N LYS A 171 5.05 -4.00 -2.00
CA LYS A 171 5.26 -3.85 -0.55
C LYS A 171 4.73 -2.52 -0.05
N PHE A 172 5.09 -1.43 -0.74
CA PHE A 172 4.61 -0.10 -0.40
C PHE A 172 3.07 -0.03 -0.40
N LEU A 173 2.43 -0.51 -1.46
CA LEU A 173 0.97 -0.48 -1.56
C LEU A 173 0.27 -1.39 -0.54
N THR A 174 0.82 -2.58 -0.30
CA THR A 174 0.24 -3.54 0.65
C THR A 174 0.35 -3.00 2.08
N ALA A 175 1.55 -2.61 2.51
CA ALA A 175 1.77 -2.10 3.86
C ALA A 175 1.06 -0.75 4.08
N GLY A 176 1.12 0.16 3.11
CA GLY A 176 0.48 1.47 3.20
C GLY A 176 -1.04 1.36 3.35
N ALA A 177 -1.69 0.47 2.62
CA ALA A 177 -3.13 0.25 2.76
C ALA A 177 -3.50 -0.55 4.02
N TYR A 178 -2.72 -1.58 4.36
CA TYR A 178 -3.00 -2.40 5.54
C TYR A 178 -2.86 -1.58 6.83
N TYR A 179 -1.76 -0.86 7.03
CA TYR A 179 -1.53 -0.05 8.24
C TYR A 179 -2.29 1.28 8.29
N THR A 180 -3.13 1.56 7.29
CA THR A 180 -4.14 2.63 7.33
C THR A 180 -5.56 2.09 7.50
N SER A 181 -5.72 0.75 7.55
CA SER A 181 -6.96 0.08 7.89
C SER A 181 -7.12 -0.06 9.41
N GLU A 182 -8.34 -0.29 9.88
CA GLU A 182 -8.63 -0.48 11.31
C GLU A 182 -7.79 -1.61 11.94
N PRO A 183 -7.72 -2.84 11.38
CA PRO A 183 -6.85 -3.88 11.94
C PRO A 183 -5.36 -3.51 11.97
N GLY A 184 -4.86 -2.84 10.94
CA GLY A 184 -3.45 -2.44 10.90
C GLY A 184 -3.12 -1.30 11.87
N ILE A 185 -4.04 -0.35 12.08
CA ILE A 185 -3.90 0.71 13.09
C ILE A 185 -3.86 0.11 14.49
N GLU A 186 -4.75 -0.85 14.77
CA GLU A 186 -4.79 -1.59 16.04
C GLU A 186 -3.50 -2.40 16.25
N GLU A 187 -3.01 -3.08 15.21
CA GLU A 187 -1.76 -3.84 15.26
C GLU A 187 -0.55 -2.97 15.61
N LEU A 188 -0.51 -1.73 15.11
CA LEU A 188 0.53 -0.75 15.46
C LEU A 188 0.40 -0.20 16.89
N GLY A 189 -0.75 -0.38 17.55
CA GLY A 189 -1.07 0.27 18.82
C GLY A 189 -1.17 1.79 18.71
N TYR A 190 -1.56 2.31 17.54
CA TYR A 190 -1.66 3.74 17.30
C TYR A 190 -2.92 4.32 17.95
N ILE A 191 -2.75 5.30 18.85
CA ILE A 191 -3.83 5.97 19.59
C ILE A 191 -4.02 7.45 19.21
N GLY A 192 -3.23 7.98 18.27
CA GLY A 192 -3.21 9.41 17.96
C GLY A 192 -4.45 9.95 17.25
N ASN A 193 -5.29 9.07 16.72
CA ASN A 193 -6.59 9.36 16.11
C ASN A 193 -7.77 9.21 17.07
N VAL A 194 -7.54 8.80 18.32
CA VAL A 194 -8.57 8.71 19.35
C VAL A 194 -8.76 10.10 19.97
N PRO A 195 -9.96 10.70 19.88
CA PRO A 195 -10.22 11.96 20.56
C PRO A 195 -10.00 11.80 22.06
N LEU A 196 -9.34 12.77 22.68
CA LEU A 196 -9.31 12.87 24.14
C LEU A 196 -10.72 13.17 24.65
N GLU A 197 -11.21 12.37 25.58
CA GLU A 197 -12.44 12.71 26.30
C GLU A 197 -12.14 13.84 27.30
N GLY A 198 -12.85 14.96 27.16
CA GLY A 198 -12.74 16.10 28.06
C GLY A 198 -11.67 17.13 27.68
N ASP A 199 -11.35 18.01 28.62
CA ASP A 199 -10.37 19.06 28.41
C ASP A 199 -8.97 18.48 28.24
N TYR A 200 -8.20 19.04 27.29
CA TYR A 200 -6.81 18.68 27.09
C TYR A 200 -6.04 18.89 28.41
N PRO A 201 -5.46 17.84 29.02
CA PRO A 201 -4.88 17.93 30.37
C PRO A 201 -3.61 18.78 30.43
N GLY A 202 -3.12 19.26 29.28
CA GLY A 202 -1.86 19.97 29.19
C GLY A 202 -0.66 19.03 29.26
N PRO A 203 0.56 19.58 29.11
CA PRO A 203 1.79 18.82 29.33
C PRO A 203 1.88 18.32 30.78
N SER A 204 2.49 17.15 30.98
CA SER A 204 2.70 16.59 32.32
C SER A 204 3.61 17.48 33.18
N ALA A 205 3.49 17.37 34.51
CA ALA A 205 4.36 18.10 35.43
C ALA A 205 5.85 17.77 35.19
N GLU A 206 6.16 16.52 34.84
CA GLU A 206 7.51 16.09 34.45
C GLU A 206 7.98 16.77 33.17
N ALA A 207 7.14 16.83 32.13
CA ALA A 207 7.46 17.51 30.89
C ALA A 207 7.68 19.02 31.11
N LEU A 208 6.89 19.65 31.98
CA LEU A 208 7.07 21.05 32.38
C LEU A 208 8.37 21.27 33.16
N ALA A 209 8.71 20.38 34.09
CA ALA A 209 9.98 20.43 34.82
C ALA A 209 11.19 20.26 33.90
N HIS A 210 11.11 19.34 32.93
CA HIS A 210 12.13 19.16 31.91
C HIS A 210 12.27 20.42 31.04
N LEU A 211 11.17 21.00 30.59
CA LEU A 211 11.17 22.25 29.83
C LEU A 211 11.81 23.39 30.62
N ASP A 212 11.51 23.52 31.92
CA ASP A 212 12.12 24.52 32.79
C ASP A 212 13.63 24.36 32.92
N GLN A 213 14.13 23.12 33.03
CA GLN A 213 15.56 22.83 33.04
C GLN A 213 16.24 23.23 31.73
N VAL A 214 15.62 22.92 30.59
CA VAL A 214 16.14 23.30 29.26
C VAL A 214 16.16 24.81 29.09
N LEU A 215 15.10 25.51 29.52
CA LEU A 215 15.07 26.98 29.45
C LEU A 215 16.13 27.61 30.35
N ALA A 216 16.34 27.07 31.56
CA ALA A 216 17.36 27.56 32.48
C ALA A 216 18.78 27.42 31.90
N SER A 217 19.10 26.33 31.21
CA SER A 217 20.42 26.16 30.57
C SER A 217 20.68 27.15 29.44
N LEU A 218 19.62 27.70 28.84
CA LEU A 218 19.66 28.73 27.80
C LEU A 218 19.53 30.16 28.35
N ASN A 219 19.55 30.35 29.68
CA ASN A 219 19.26 31.63 30.34
C ASN A 219 17.88 32.22 29.97
N LEU A 220 16.91 31.36 29.68
CA LEU A 220 15.52 31.71 29.40
C LEU A 220 14.59 31.33 30.56
N LYS A 221 13.39 31.92 30.59
CA LYS A 221 12.31 31.55 31.52
C LYS A 221 10.99 31.47 30.78
N ARG A 222 10.07 30.64 31.25
CA ARG A 222 8.70 30.60 30.71
C ARG A 222 8.03 31.96 30.92
N LYS A 223 7.26 32.39 29.92
CA LYS A 223 6.44 33.59 30.00
C LYS A 223 5.23 33.29 30.89
N SER A 224 5.05 34.09 31.94
CA SER A 224 3.88 34.06 32.83
C SER A 224 2.62 34.54 32.13
#